data_AF-A0A934F856-F1
#
_entry.id   AF-A0A934F856-F1
#
_cell.length_a   1.000
_cell.length_b   1.000
_cell.length_c   1.000
_cell.angle_alpha   90.00
_cell.angle_beta   90.00
_cell.angle_gamma   90.00
#
_symmetry.space_group_name_H-M   'P 1'
#
loop_
_entity.id
_entity.type
_entity.pdbx_description
1 polymer ?
#
loop_
_entity_poly.entity_id
_entity_poly.type
_entity_poly.pdbx_seq_one_letter_code
_entity_poly.pdbx_strand_id
1 'polypeptide(L)'
;MTIHWSLLVPGVLLLLFPADRLLSSMIDLRSFDGFQSLEDSPRYRPWWWVPALWLDPLRGFLGTWLLRESLALTSVRWELASPAPYAAAVAVLAAGVVGQILTRRGDQGVLLAPVGYVAGVAAALTPWPVALIAVVTGFVGLFAFRQFHAFFAFGAATVAILGFVLETEVMWIAPAAGAFALPNLAGLFTGSALELPTRNASRPSPPPRRAA
;
A
#
# COMPACT_ATOMS: atom_id res chain seq x y z
N MET A 1 -8.95 -29.33 -3.21
CA MET A 1 -8.67 -27.99 -2.66
C MET A 1 -10.00 -27.27 -2.48
N THR A 2 -10.32 -26.81 -1.27
CA THR A 2 -11.57 -26.10 -0.98
C THR A 2 -11.31 -24.60 -0.98
N ILE A 3 -11.99 -23.86 -1.88
CA ILE A 3 -11.93 -22.39 -1.92
C ILE A 3 -13.09 -21.86 -1.09
N HIS A 4 -12.79 -21.04 -0.08
CA HIS A 4 -13.83 -20.40 0.73
C HIS A 4 -14.26 -19.09 0.07
N TRP A 5 -15.22 -19.18 -0.85
CA TRP A 5 -15.75 -18.03 -1.61
C TRP A 5 -16.24 -16.88 -0.74
N SER A 6 -16.80 -17.19 0.44
CA SER A 6 -17.25 -16.21 1.44
C SER A 6 -16.12 -15.34 1.98
N LEU A 7 -14.87 -15.81 1.96
CA LEU A 7 -13.69 -15.06 2.37
C LEU A 7 -12.96 -14.45 1.16
N LEU A 8 -12.93 -15.19 0.04
CA LEU A 8 -12.24 -14.78 -1.18
C LEU A 8 -12.83 -13.48 -1.73
N VAL A 9 -14.15 -13.43 -1.91
CA VAL A 9 -14.83 -12.26 -2.50
C VAL A 9 -14.56 -10.97 -1.71
N PRO A 10 -14.82 -10.90 -0.39
CA PRO A 10 -14.52 -9.69 0.36
C PRO A 10 -13.01 -9.39 0.43
N GLY A 11 -12.15 -10.41 0.49
CA GLY A 11 -10.70 -10.23 0.46
C GLY A 11 -10.22 -9.55 -0.83
N VAL A 12 -10.65 -10.07 -1.99
CA VAL A 12 -10.36 -9.50 -3.31
C VAL A 12 -10.94 -8.11 -3.45
N LEU A 13 -12.18 -7.87 -2.99
CA LEU A 13 -12.79 -6.54 -3.03
C LEU A 13 -12.00 -5.53 -2.20
N LEU A 14 -11.55 -5.89 -0.99
CA LEU A 14 -10.71 -5.01 -0.17
C LEU A 14 -9.39 -4.66 -0.86
N LEU A 15 -8.74 -5.65 -1.49
CA LEU A 15 -7.44 -5.46 -2.15
C LEU A 15 -7.55 -4.64 -3.44
N LEU A 16 -8.58 -4.89 -4.24
CA LEU A 16 -8.76 -4.27 -5.56
C LEU A 16 -9.60 -2.99 -5.53
N PHE A 17 -10.21 -2.63 -4.39
CA PHE A 17 -10.96 -1.39 -4.30
C PHE A 17 -10.02 -0.20 -4.53
N PRO A 18 -10.32 0.73 -5.45
CA PRO A 18 -9.43 1.85 -5.74
C PRO A 18 -9.41 2.88 -4.59
N ALA A 19 -8.24 3.17 -4.02
CA ALA A 19 -8.07 4.17 -2.95
C ALA A 19 -8.65 5.55 -3.34
N ASP A 20 -8.56 5.93 -4.60
CA ASP A 20 -9.11 7.19 -5.14
C ASP A 20 -10.58 7.45 -4.83
N ARG A 21 -11.37 6.38 -4.67
CA ARG A 21 -12.79 6.47 -4.34
C ARG A 21 -13.01 6.80 -2.87
N LEU A 22 -12.03 6.54 -2.01
CA LEU A 22 -12.03 6.93 -0.60
C LEU A 22 -11.54 8.37 -0.39
N LEU A 23 -10.84 8.94 -1.37
CA LEU A 23 -10.32 10.30 -1.30
C LEU A 23 -11.42 11.33 -1.62
N SER A 24 -11.56 12.37 -0.78
CA SER A 24 -12.45 13.52 -1.06
C SER A 24 -11.94 14.35 -2.25
N SER A 25 -12.82 15.03 -3.00
CA SER A 25 -12.43 15.91 -4.12
C SER A 25 -11.49 17.05 -3.74
N MET A 26 -11.38 17.34 -2.44
CA MET A 26 -10.45 18.32 -1.87
C MET A 26 -9.04 17.76 -1.64
N ILE A 27 -8.69 16.60 -2.19
CA ILE A 27 -7.38 15.97 -2.00
C ILE A 27 -6.58 16.09 -3.31
N ASP A 28 -5.35 16.59 -3.19
CA ASP A 28 -4.34 16.62 -4.25
C ASP A 28 -3.11 15.79 -3.83
N LEU A 29 -2.39 15.26 -4.81
CA LEU A 29 -1.12 14.56 -4.58
C LEU A 29 0.01 15.58 -4.49
N ARG A 30 0.96 15.31 -3.59
CA ARG A 30 2.16 16.14 -3.45
C ARG A 30 3.41 15.30 -3.19
N SER A 31 4.51 15.78 -3.74
CA SER A 31 5.87 15.34 -3.43
C SER A 31 6.25 15.70 -1.99
N PHE A 32 7.33 15.09 -1.48
CA PHE A 32 7.82 15.31 -0.13
C PHE A 32 8.13 16.79 0.16
N ASP A 33 8.81 17.49 -0.75
CA ASP A 33 9.14 18.91 -0.56
C ASP A 33 7.90 19.81 -0.60
N GLY A 34 6.84 19.37 -1.28
CA GLY A 34 5.52 20.00 -1.26
C GLY A 34 4.83 19.96 0.11
N PHE A 35 5.25 19.08 1.03
CA PHE A 35 4.76 19.04 2.41
C PHE A 35 5.33 20.15 3.27
N GLN A 36 6.62 20.47 3.14
CA GLN A 36 7.25 21.52 3.98
C GLN A 36 6.67 22.90 3.68
N SER A 37 6.47 23.22 2.41
CA SER A 37 5.85 24.51 2.02
C SER A 37 4.40 24.68 2.49
N LEU A 38 3.74 23.59 2.91
CA LEU A 38 2.39 23.63 3.47
C LEU A 38 2.37 23.90 4.97
N GLU A 39 3.42 23.53 5.71
CA GLU A 39 3.52 23.80 7.16
C GLU A 39 3.48 25.31 7.45
N ASP A 40 3.97 26.12 6.51
CA ASP A 40 3.94 27.59 6.59
C ASP A 40 2.56 28.20 6.28
N SER A 41 1.56 27.39 5.89
CA SER A 41 0.21 27.87 5.60
C SER A 41 -0.68 27.90 6.85
N PRO A 42 -1.37 29.02 7.15
CA PRO A 42 -2.30 29.09 8.28
C PRO A 42 -3.54 28.19 8.13
N ARG A 43 -3.72 27.56 6.97
CA ARG A 43 -4.81 26.60 6.68
C ARG A 43 -4.31 25.16 6.54
N TYR A 44 -3.05 24.91 6.94
CA TYR A 44 -2.47 23.57 6.95
C TYR A 44 -3.35 22.59 7.73
N ARG A 45 -3.64 21.45 7.11
CA ARG A 45 -4.09 20.28 7.84
C ARG A 45 -3.13 19.14 7.52
N PRO A 46 -2.56 18.50 8.55
CA PRO A 46 -1.59 17.45 8.33
C PRO A 46 -2.20 16.26 7.60
N TRP A 47 -1.38 15.53 6.86
CA TRP A 47 -1.79 14.38 6.06
C TRP A 47 -2.51 13.32 6.88
N TRP A 48 -2.13 13.14 8.15
CA TRP A 48 -2.78 12.20 9.06
C TRP A 48 -4.24 12.56 9.40
N TRP A 49 -4.78 13.69 8.93
CA TRP A 49 -6.20 14.00 9.01
C TRP A 49 -7.04 13.41 7.86
N VAL A 50 -6.41 12.77 6.87
CA VAL A 50 -7.10 12.11 5.77
C VAL A 50 -7.51 10.70 6.22
N PRO A 51 -8.81 10.42 6.48
CA PRO A 51 -9.22 9.13 7.04
C PRO A 51 -8.88 7.93 6.15
N ALA A 52 -8.85 8.13 4.82
CA ALA A 52 -8.47 7.10 3.86
C ALA A 52 -7.06 6.54 4.13
N LEU A 53 -6.11 7.36 4.61
CA LEU A 53 -4.76 6.92 4.92
C LEU A 53 -4.69 5.95 6.11
N TRP A 54 -5.66 6.02 7.02
CA TRP A 54 -5.77 5.10 8.16
C TRP A 54 -6.53 3.82 7.83
N LEU A 55 -7.46 3.89 6.87
CA LEU A 55 -8.18 2.72 6.38
C LEU A 55 -7.32 1.85 5.47
N ASP A 56 -6.39 2.45 4.73
CA ASP A 56 -5.49 1.76 3.81
C ASP A 56 -4.67 0.60 4.44
N PRO A 57 -3.97 0.77 5.58
CA PRO A 57 -3.25 -0.34 6.22
C PRO A 57 -4.19 -1.44 6.70
N LEU A 58 -5.33 -1.08 7.27
CA LEU A 58 -6.32 -2.07 7.71
C LEU A 58 -6.88 -2.85 6.51
N ARG A 59 -7.15 -2.16 5.39
CA ARG A 59 -7.64 -2.76 4.14
C ARG A 59 -6.61 -3.70 3.51
N GLY A 60 -5.35 -3.28 3.42
CA GLY A 60 -4.26 -4.12 2.91
C GLY A 60 -4.06 -5.36 3.79
N PHE A 61 -4.13 -5.21 5.11
CA PHE A 61 -4.02 -6.31 6.05
C PHE A 61 -5.18 -7.30 5.95
N LEU A 62 -6.42 -6.83 6.15
CA LEU A 62 -7.61 -7.68 6.16
C LEU A 62 -7.83 -8.35 4.81
N GLY A 63 -7.63 -7.62 3.70
CA GLY A 63 -7.76 -8.19 2.37
C GLY A 63 -6.78 -9.33 2.12
N THR A 64 -5.51 -9.14 2.53
CA THR A 64 -4.46 -10.15 2.38
C THR A 64 -4.70 -11.35 3.28
N TRP A 65 -5.09 -11.11 4.53
CA TRP A 65 -5.43 -12.18 5.48
C TRP A 65 -6.60 -13.03 4.98
N LEU A 66 -7.72 -12.40 4.57
CA LEU A 66 -8.87 -13.11 4.02
C LEU A 66 -8.53 -13.89 2.76
N LEU A 67 -7.68 -13.35 1.88
CA LEU A 67 -7.21 -14.03 0.69
C LEU A 67 -6.43 -15.30 1.04
N ARG A 68 -5.51 -15.24 2.01
CA ARG A 68 -4.74 -16.40 2.48
C ARG A 68 -5.63 -17.50 3.05
N GLU A 69 -6.54 -17.12 3.96
CA GLU A 69 -7.49 -18.05 4.57
C GLU A 69 -8.41 -18.68 3.51
N SER A 70 -8.88 -17.88 2.55
CA SER A 70 -9.80 -18.36 1.51
C SER A 70 -9.22 -19.43 0.58
N LEU A 71 -7.89 -19.40 0.42
CA LEU A 71 -7.14 -20.32 -0.44
C LEU A 71 -6.44 -21.42 0.36
N ALA A 72 -6.73 -21.54 1.66
CA ALA A 72 -6.08 -22.47 2.58
C ALA A 72 -4.53 -22.38 2.53
N LEU A 73 -4.00 -21.18 2.31
CA LEU A 73 -2.56 -20.90 2.34
C LEU A 73 -2.08 -20.65 3.78
N THR A 74 -2.51 -21.52 4.69
CA THR A 74 -2.20 -21.47 6.12
C THR A 74 -1.13 -22.48 6.52
N SER A 75 -0.79 -23.41 5.62
CA SER A 75 0.23 -24.42 5.86
C SER A 75 1.60 -23.79 6.09
N VAL A 76 2.23 -24.19 7.20
CA VAL A 76 3.52 -23.67 7.68
C VAL A 76 4.68 -23.97 6.72
N ARG A 77 4.54 -24.93 5.79
CA ARG A 77 5.63 -25.35 4.89
C ARG A 77 5.27 -25.16 3.43
N TRP A 78 6.15 -24.49 2.69
CA TRP A 78 6.06 -24.27 1.25
C TRP A 78 5.85 -25.56 0.43
N GLU A 79 6.47 -26.66 0.84
CA GLU A 79 6.39 -27.98 0.18
C GLU A 79 4.96 -28.54 0.12
N LEU A 80 4.08 -28.07 1.01
CA LEU A 80 2.67 -28.48 1.08
C LEU A 80 1.74 -27.48 0.37
N ALA A 81 2.25 -26.32 -0.04
CA ALA A 81 1.46 -25.31 -0.72
C ALA A 81 1.27 -25.69 -2.20
N SER A 82 0.02 -25.70 -2.66
CA SER A 82 -0.25 -25.87 -4.09
C SER A 82 0.23 -24.62 -4.86
N PRO A 83 0.97 -24.76 -5.98
CA PRO A 83 1.50 -23.62 -6.72
C PRO A 83 0.41 -22.69 -7.29
N ALA A 84 -0.73 -23.26 -7.71
CA ALA A 84 -1.82 -22.53 -8.35
C ALA A 84 -2.50 -21.49 -7.43
N PRO A 85 -2.98 -21.83 -6.22
CA PRO A 85 -3.56 -20.83 -5.31
C PRO A 85 -2.55 -19.80 -4.84
N TYR A 86 -1.29 -20.20 -4.63
CA TYR A 86 -0.24 -19.25 -4.30
C TYR A 86 -0.04 -18.25 -5.43
N ALA A 87 0.09 -18.70 -6.68
CA ALA A 87 0.22 -17.83 -7.84
C ALA A 87 -1.00 -16.89 -7.98
N ALA A 88 -2.22 -17.40 -7.76
CA ALA A 88 -3.43 -16.57 -7.75
C ALA A 88 -3.39 -15.50 -6.66
N ALA A 89 -2.95 -15.85 -5.44
CA ALA A 89 -2.83 -14.90 -4.35
C ALA A 89 -1.80 -13.79 -4.67
N VAL A 90 -0.62 -14.17 -5.16
CA VAL A 90 0.42 -13.24 -5.59
C VAL A 90 -0.07 -12.33 -6.72
N ALA A 91 -0.79 -12.87 -7.70
CA ALA A 91 -1.36 -12.10 -8.80
C ALA A 91 -2.39 -11.07 -8.31
N VAL A 92 -3.28 -11.45 -7.38
CA VAL A 92 -4.26 -10.53 -6.77
C VAL A 92 -3.55 -9.43 -5.97
N LEU A 93 -2.52 -9.77 -5.19
CA LEU A 93 -1.75 -8.79 -4.44
C LEU A 93 -1.03 -7.79 -5.36
N ALA A 94 -0.37 -8.29 -6.40
CA ALA A 94 0.29 -7.47 -7.40
C ALA A 94 -0.71 -6.53 -8.11
N ALA A 95 -1.85 -7.08 -8.55
CA ALA A 95 -2.92 -6.30 -9.15
C ALA A 95 -3.49 -5.25 -8.18
N GLY A 96 -3.62 -5.59 -6.89
CA GLY A 96 -4.04 -4.66 -5.86
C GLY A 96 -3.06 -3.51 -5.68
N VAL A 97 -1.76 -3.80 -5.51
CA VAL A 97 -0.72 -2.76 -5.37
C VAL A 97 -0.68 -1.87 -6.61
N VAL A 98 -0.64 -2.43 -7.82
CA VAL A 98 -0.68 -1.67 -9.08
C VAL A 98 -1.95 -0.83 -9.19
N GLY A 99 -3.10 -1.39 -8.82
CA GLY A 99 -4.38 -0.68 -8.82
C GLY A 99 -4.44 0.48 -7.82
N GLN A 100 -3.71 0.40 -6.70
CA GLN A 100 -3.57 1.54 -5.78
C GLN A 100 -2.63 2.62 -6.34
N ILE A 101 -1.55 2.22 -7.02
CA ILE A 101 -0.55 3.13 -7.59
C ILE A 101 -1.17 3.97 -8.73
N LEU A 102 -1.94 3.33 -9.60
CA LEU A 102 -2.56 3.94 -10.77
C LEU A 102 -3.81 4.74 -10.37
N THR A 103 -3.58 5.99 -9.98
CA THR A 103 -4.62 6.95 -9.62
C THR A 103 -5.02 7.82 -10.81
N ARG A 104 -6.29 8.23 -10.85
CA ARG A 104 -6.78 9.25 -11.81
C ARG A 104 -6.69 10.67 -11.24
N ARG A 105 -6.11 10.83 -10.05
CA ARG A 105 -6.01 12.11 -9.34
C ARG A 105 -4.58 12.61 -9.35
N GLY A 106 -4.39 13.88 -9.69
CA GLY A 106 -3.07 14.48 -9.91
C GLY A 106 -2.90 14.89 -11.37
N ASP A 107 -1.86 15.68 -11.63
CA ASP A 107 -1.45 16.02 -12.99
C ASP A 107 -0.98 14.76 -13.73
N GLN A 108 -1.02 14.78 -15.07
CA GLN A 108 -0.54 13.66 -15.87
C GLN A 108 0.94 13.37 -15.53
N GLY A 109 1.23 12.17 -15.03
CA GLY A 109 2.60 11.73 -14.72
C GLY A 109 2.94 11.59 -13.23
N VAL A 110 1.94 11.55 -12.34
CA VAL A 110 2.14 11.28 -10.91
C VAL A 110 1.49 9.96 -10.51
N LEU A 111 2.13 9.23 -9.60
CA LEU A 111 1.63 7.98 -9.03
C LEU A 111 1.30 8.14 -7.55
N LEU A 112 0.24 7.48 -7.09
CA LEU A 112 -0.08 7.42 -5.66
C LEU A 112 0.99 6.59 -4.94
N ALA A 113 1.48 7.05 -3.80
CA ALA A 113 2.31 6.28 -2.88
C ALA A 113 1.42 5.47 -1.91
N PRO A 114 1.20 4.15 -2.11
CA PRO A 114 0.27 3.35 -1.31
C PRO A 114 0.91 2.88 0.03
N VAL A 115 1.49 3.81 0.79
CA VAL A 115 2.27 3.54 2.01
C VAL A 115 1.51 2.65 2.99
N GLY A 116 0.28 3.07 3.34
CA GLY A 116 -0.55 2.33 4.28
C GLY A 116 -0.91 0.94 3.78
N TYR A 117 -1.37 0.84 2.53
CA TYR A 117 -1.78 -0.42 1.92
C TYR A 117 -0.65 -1.46 1.91
N VAL A 118 0.56 -1.07 1.47
CA VAL A 118 1.73 -1.94 1.44
C VAL A 118 2.16 -2.37 2.85
N ALA A 119 2.12 -1.47 3.83
CA ALA A 119 2.38 -1.81 5.23
C ALA A 119 1.40 -2.88 5.75
N GLY A 120 0.11 -2.74 5.42
CA GLY A 120 -0.92 -3.72 5.74
C GLY A 120 -0.68 -5.09 5.11
N VAL A 121 -0.34 -5.12 3.82
CA VAL A 121 0.02 -6.35 3.10
C VAL A 121 1.21 -7.02 3.77
N ALA A 122 2.30 -6.30 4.03
CA ALA A 122 3.49 -6.84 4.67
C ALA A 122 3.21 -7.41 6.06
N ALA A 123 2.39 -6.71 6.87
CA ALA A 123 1.96 -7.18 8.19
C ALA A 123 1.10 -8.45 8.14
N ALA A 124 0.35 -8.66 7.07
CA ALA A 124 -0.44 -9.87 6.89
C ALA A 124 0.37 -11.04 6.33
N LEU A 125 1.51 -10.80 5.67
CA LEU A 125 2.34 -11.84 5.07
C LEU A 125 3.50 -12.26 5.97
N THR A 126 4.08 -11.34 6.73
CA THR A 126 5.30 -11.58 7.51
C THR A 126 5.02 -11.50 9.01
N PRO A 127 5.90 -12.07 9.86
CA PRO A 127 5.80 -11.88 11.30
C PRO A 127 5.76 -10.39 11.67
N TRP A 128 4.94 -10.02 12.65
CA TRP A 128 4.74 -8.62 13.04
C TRP A 128 6.05 -7.85 13.33
N PRO A 129 7.13 -8.44 13.90
CA PRO A 129 8.37 -7.70 14.10
C PRO A 129 9.05 -7.33 12.77
N VAL A 130 9.01 -8.23 11.78
CA VAL A 130 9.58 -7.98 10.44
C VAL A 130 8.84 -6.83 9.77
N ALA A 131 7.50 -6.90 9.76
CA ALA A 131 6.66 -5.86 9.16
C ALA A 131 6.86 -4.51 9.86
N LEU A 132 6.88 -4.49 11.20
CA LEU A 132 7.07 -3.26 11.97
C LEU A 132 8.43 -2.62 11.68
N ILE A 133 9.52 -3.41 11.74
CA ILE A 133 10.86 -2.88 11.48
C ILE A 133 10.98 -2.42 10.02
N ALA A 134 10.40 -3.14 9.07
CA ALA A 134 10.38 -2.72 7.67
C ALA A 134 9.67 -1.37 7.45
N VAL A 135 8.51 -1.17 8.09
CA VAL A 135 7.79 0.10 8.03
C VAL A 135 8.58 1.23 8.69
N VAL A 136 9.17 0.99 9.86
CA VAL A 136 10.02 1.97 10.56
C VAL A 136 11.23 2.36 9.72
N THR A 137 11.97 1.38 9.18
CA THR A 137 13.13 1.62 8.33
C THR A 137 12.74 2.31 7.02
N GLY A 138 11.57 1.99 6.46
CA GLY A 138 10.97 2.72 5.35
C GLY A 138 10.74 4.19 5.69
N PHE A 139 10.12 4.50 6.84
CA PHE A 139 9.94 5.89 7.26
C PHE A 139 11.26 6.62 7.50
N VAL A 140 12.23 5.97 8.14
CA VAL A 140 13.58 6.53 8.32
C VAL A 140 14.20 6.85 6.96
N GLY A 141 14.12 5.94 5.99
CA GLY A 141 14.59 6.18 4.62
C GLY A 141 13.86 7.32 3.93
N LEU A 142 12.54 7.39 4.05
CA LEU A 142 11.72 8.48 3.51
C LEU A 142 12.16 9.84 4.05
N PHE A 143 12.42 9.97 5.35
CA PHE A 143 12.85 11.22 5.96
C PHE A 143 14.32 11.54 5.66
N ALA A 144 15.20 10.53 5.65
CA ALA A 144 16.62 10.71 5.36
C ALA A 144 16.88 11.16 3.92
N PHE A 145 16.13 10.60 2.95
CA PHE A 145 16.31 10.89 1.53
C PHE A 145 15.24 11.83 0.96
N ARG A 146 14.26 12.23 1.77
CA ARG A 146 13.18 13.16 1.39
C ARG A 146 12.41 12.73 0.14
N GLN A 147 12.19 11.43 -0.03
CA GLN A 147 11.52 10.86 -1.20
C GLN A 147 10.70 9.62 -0.84
N PHE A 148 9.50 9.50 -1.40
CA PHE A 148 8.62 8.36 -1.16
C PHE A 148 9.21 7.04 -1.70
N HIS A 149 10.02 7.10 -2.76
CA HIS A 149 10.73 5.91 -3.27
C HIS A 149 11.62 5.25 -2.21
N ALA A 150 12.20 6.03 -1.31
CA ALA A 150 13.06 5.51 -0.25
C ALA A 150 12.24 4.66 0.74
N PHE A 151 11.01 5.04 1.08
CA PHE A 151 10.13 4.21 1.92
C PHE A 151 10.01 2.80 1.36
N PHE A 152 9.72 2.71 0.07
CA PHE A 152 9.50 1.46 -0.65
C PHE A 152 10.79 0.65 -0.81
N ALA A 153 11.91 1.29 -1.13
CA ALA A 153 13.19 0.61 -1.30
C ALA A 153 13.71 0.04 0.03
N PHE A 154 13.74 0.86 1.08
CA PHE A 154 14.20 0.45 2.40
C PHE A 154 13.27 -0.57 3.04
N GLY A 155 11.95 -0.42 2.87
CA GLY A 155 10.97 -1.43 3.32
C GLY A 155 11.19 -2.78 2.64
N ALA A 156 11.34 -2.82 1.30
CA ALA A 156 11.60 -4.05 0.55
C ALA A 156 12.89 -4.74 1.00
N ALA A 157 14.00 -3.98 1.11
CA ALA A 157 15.28 -4.52 1.57
C ALA A 157 15.18 -5.07 3.00
N THR A 158 14.50 -4.35 3.89
CA THR A 158 14.32 -4.78 5.29
C THR A 158 13.51 -6.07 5.38
N VAL A 159 12.39 -6.18 4.65
CA VAL A 159 11.60 -7.41 4.60
C VAL A 159 12.43 -8.58 4.08
N ALA A 160 13.21 -8.37 3.01
CA ALA A 160 14.05 -9.43 2.44
C ALA A 160 15.14 -9.90 3.41
N ILE A 161 15.88 -8.95 4.02
CA ILE A 161 16.99 -9.26 4.93
C ILE A 161 16.47 -9.86 6.24
N LEU A 162 15.54 -9.20 6.93
CA LEU A 162 15.05 -9.67 8.22
C LEU A 162 14.18 -10.91 8.08
N GLY A 163 13.40 -11.02 7.00
CA GLY A 163 12.66 -12.23 6.69
C GLY A 163 13.59 -13.43 6.58
N PHE A 164 14.73 -13.27 5.88
CA PHE A 164 15.72 -14.34 5.76
C PHE A 164 16.43 -14.63 7.09
N VAL A 165 16.85 -13.59 7.83
CA VAL A 165 17.54 -13.74 9.13
C VAL A 165 16.65 -14.41 10.19
N LEU A 166 15.35 -14.13 10.18
CA LEU A 166 14.39 -14.72 11.12
C LEU A 166 13.73 -15.99 10.58
N GLU A 167 14.30 -16.60 9.54
CA GLU A 167 13.83 -17.85 8.93
C GLU A 167 12.33 -17.82 8.58
N THR A 168 11.83 -16.65 8.16
CA THR A 168 10.47 -16.53 7.64
C THR A 168 10.38 -17.32 6.34
N GLU A 169 9.25 -18.01 6.13
CA GLU A 169 9.03 -18.77 4.92
C GLU A 169 9.16 -17.88 3.67
N VAL A 170 10.03 -18.29 2.74
CA VAL A 170 10.36 -17.51 1.51
C VAL A 170 9.12 -17.19 0.69
N MET A 171 8.13 -18.09 0.71
CA MET A 171 6.83 -17.90 0.05
C MET A 171 6.10 -16.63 0.50
N TRP A 172 6.39 -16.11 1.70
CA TRP A 172 5.77 -14.88 2.20
C TRP A 172 6.69 -13.67 2.13
N ILE A 173 8.01 -13.90 2.24
CA ILE A 173 9.01 -12.84 2.06
C ILE A 173 8.91 -12.25 0.65
N ALA A 174 8.91 -13.10 -0.38
CA ALA A 174 8.93 -12.65 -1.77
C ALA A 174 7.74 -11.74 -2.13
N PRO A 175 6.47 -12.12 -1.89
CA PRO A 175 5.34 -11.22 -2.17
C PRO A 175 5.30 -9.99 -1.25
N ALA A 176 5.74 -10.08 0.00
CA ALA A 176 5.80 -8.92 0.89
C ALA A 176 6.85 -7.89 0.44
N ALA A 177 8.07 -8.34 0.12
CA ALA A 177 9.11 -7.49 -0.45
C ALA A 177 8.67 -6.95 -1.83
N GLY A 178 8.00 -7.78 -2.64
CA GLY A 178 7.42 -7.39 -3.92
C GLY A 178 6.38 -6.28 -3.77
N ALA A 179 5.50 -6.34 -2.77
CA ALA A 179 4.52 -5.28 -2.50
C ALA A 179 5.19 -3.93 -2.20
N PHE A 180 6.32 -3.93 -1.51
CA PHE A 180 7.14 -2.74 -1.32
C PHE A 180 7.88 -2.31 -2.59
N ALA A 181 8.40 -3.24 -3.39
CA ALA A 181 9.18 -2.91 -4.58
C ALA A 181 8.33 -2.39 -5.75
N LEU A 182 7.09 -2.86 -5.88
CA LEU A 182 6.21 -2.55 -7.01
C LEU A 182 5.97 -1.05 -7.24
N PRO A 183 5.70 -0.20 -6.23
CA PRO A 183 5.61 1.25 -6.42
C PRO A 183 6.85 1.86 -7.08
N ASN A 184 8.05 1.42 -6.69
CA ASN A 184 9.28 1.92 -7.29
C ASN A 184 9.47 1.43 -8.73
N LEU A 185 9.14 0.17 -9.00
CA LEU A 185 9.16 -0.36 -10.36
C LEU A 185 8.17 0.38 -11.26
N ALA A 186 6.95 0.63 -10.78
CA ALA A 186 5.94 1.39 -11.50
C ALA A 186 6.45 2.80 -11.83
N GLY A 187 6.99 3.53 -10.85
CA GLY A 187 7.58 4.85 -11.08
C GLY A 187 8.73 4.84 -12.07
N LEU A 188 9.59 3.81 -12.03
CA LEU A 188 10.68 3.63 -12.98
C LEU A 188 10.17 3.40 -14.41
N PHE A 189 9.15 2.55 -14.58
CA PHE A 189 8.59 2.24 -15.90
C PHE A 189 7.79 3.39 -16.51
N THR A 190 7.09 4.18 -15.70
CA THR A 190 6.28 5.30 -16.18
C THR A 190 7.03 6.63 -16.20
N GLY A 191 8.22 6.70 -15.59
CA GLY A 191 8.95 7.95 -15.38
C GLY A 191 8.25 8.92 -14.42
N SER A 192 7.36 8.40 -13.58
CA SER A 192 6.47 9.19 -12.70
C SER A 192 6.97 9.19 -11.26
N ALA A 193 6.80 10.32 -10.58
CA ALA A 193 7.09 10.43 -9.16
C ALA A 193 5.98 9.81 -8.31
N LEU A 194 6.36 9.19 -7.18
CA LEU A 194 5.42 8.75 -6.14
C LEU A 194 5.09 9.90 -5.19
N GLU A 195 3.80 10.12 -4.96
CA GLU A 195 3.28 11.22 -4.15
C GLU A 195 2.17 10.78 -3.19
N LEU A 196 2.04 11.52 -2.08
CA LEU A 196 1.08 11.20 -1.03
C LEU A 196 -0.13 12.16 -1.08
N PRO A 197 -1.36 11.70 -0.82
CA PRO A 197 -2.54 12.54 -0.81
C PRO A 197 -2.50 13.53 0.35
N THR A 198 -2.75 14.80 0.02
CA THR A 198 -2.87 15.93 0.94
C THR A 198 -4.15 16.69 0.68
N ARG A 199 -4.74 17.30 1.71
CA ARG A 199 -5.93 18.11 1.52
C ARG A 199 -5.53 19.47 0.93
N ASN A 200 -6.07 19.81 -0.24
CA ASN A 200 -5.94 21.13 -0.82
C ASN A 200 -7.01 22.08 -0.26
N ALA A 201 -6.57 23.05 0.55
CA ALA A 201 -7.43 24.07 1.15
C ALA A 201 -7.66 25.31 0.27
N SER A 202 -7.00 25.42 -0.90
CA SER A 202 -7.18 26.54 -1.82
C SER A 202 -8.32 26.32 -2.82
N ARG A 203 -8.83 25.09 -2.98
CA ARG A 203 -10.04 24.83 -3.76
C ARG A 203 -11.29 25.24 -2.97
N PRO A 204 -12.21 26.03 -3.54
CA PRO A 204 -13.49 26.33 -2.90
C PRO A 204 -14.24 25.03 -2.60
N SER A 205 -14.87 24.96 -1.43
CA SER A 205 -15.68 23.80 -1.05
C SER A 205 -16.76 23.59 -2.12
N PRO A 206 -16.95 22.36 -2.64
CA PRO A 206 -18.01 22.12 -3.60
C PRO A 206 -19.36 22.53 -2.98
N PRO A 207 -20.25 23.22 -3.72
CA PRO A 207 -21.55 23.57 -3.20
C PRO A 207 -22.28 22.30 -2.73
N PRO A 208 -23.08 22.37 -1.66
CA PRO A 208 -23.81 21.21 -1.17
C PRO A 208 -24.62 20.63 -2.32
N ARG A 209 -24.43 19.33 -2.61
CA ARG A 209 -25.27 18.61 -3.57
C ARG A 209 -26.70 18.78 -3.07
N ARG A 210 -27.51 19.56 -3.80
CA ARG A 210 -28.96 19.57 -3.58
C ARG A 210 -29.41 18.13 -3.79
N ALA A 211 -29.98 17.53 -2.75
CA ALA A 211 -30.66 16.25 -2.89
C ALA A 211 -31.73 16.43 -3.96
N ALA A 212 -31.61 15.66 -5.04
CA ALA A 212 -32.65 15.49 -6.06
C ALA A 212 -33.52 14.31 -5.66
#